data_AF-A0A1H4H6X8-F1
#
_entry.id   AF-A0A1H4H6X8-F1
#
_cell.length_a   1.000
_cell.length_b   1.000
_cell.length_c   1.000
_cell.angle_alpha   90.00
_cell.angle_beta   90.00
_cell.angle_gamma   90.00
#
_symmetry.space_group_name_H-M   'P 1'
#
loop_
_entity.id
_entity.type
_entity.pdbx_description
1 polymer ?
#
loop_
_entity_poly.entity_id
_entity_poly.type
_entity_poly.pdbx_seq_one_letter_code
_entity_poly.pdbx_strand_id
1 'polypeptide(L)'
;MKSRKHSFFILSNAILGLITCFSYLYVWLTYAFMESMLSWQPLVTLVFAMVVFFLWNKWLLLRERRKYWLQAVFSYGATIVVFIYFLTK
;
A
#
# COMPACT_ATOMS: atom_id res chain seq x y z
N MET A 1 -13.25 -17.43 2.37
CA MET A 1 -13.15 -16.76 3.69
C MET A 1 -14.52 -16.54 4.32
N LYS A 2 -14.68 -16.74 5.65
CA LYS A 2 -15.86 -16.29 6.41
C LYS A 2 -16.00 -14.75 6.28
N SER A 3 -17.24 -14.25 6.18
CA SER A 3 -17.56 -12.83 5.92
C SER A 3 -16.71 -11.84 6.73
N ARG A 4 -16.59 -12.02 8.05
CA ARG A 4 -15.79 -11.16 8.93
C ARG A 4 -14.29 -11.10 8.59
N LYS A 5 -13.72 -12.23 8.15
CA LYS A 5 -12.31 -12.30 7.71
C LYS A 5 -12.10 -11.61 6.37
N HIS A 6 -13.11 -11.65 5.50
CA HIS A 6 -13.08 -11.02 4.18
C HIS A 6 -13.13 -9.49 4.27
N SER A 7 -13.98 -8.92 5.14
CA SER A 7 -13.99 -7.48 5.41
C SER A 7 -12.66 -7.00 6.00
N PHE A 8 -12.08 -7.76 6.94
CA PHE A 8 -10.78 -7.42 7.52
C PHE A 8 -9.66 -7.47 6.48
N PHE A 9 -9.71 -8.43 5.55
CA PHE A 9 -8.76 -8.53 4.44
C PHE A 9 -8.79 -7.29 3.54
N ILE A 10 -9.98 -6.88 3.08
CA ILE A 10 -10.14 -5.69 2.25
C ILE A 10 -9.65 -4.45 2.99
N LEU A 11 -10.06 -4.29 4.25
CA LEU A 11 -9.66 -3.15 5.08
C LEU A 11 -8.14 -3.10 5.26
N SER A 12 -7.49 -4.24 5.51
CA SER A 12 -6.03 -4.30 5.68
C SER A 12 -5.28 -3.88 4.41
N ASN A 13 -5.77 -4.30 3.23
CA ASN A 13 -5.17 -3.91 1.96
C ASN A 13 -5.41 -2.43 1.62
N ALA A 14 -6.57 -1.89 1.98
CA ALA A 14 -6.83 -0.47 1.85
C ALA A 14 -5.89 0.36 2.74
N ILE A 15 -5.69 -0.04 4.00
CA ILE A 15 -4.74 0.63 4.91
C ILE A 15 -3.32 0.59 4.34
N LEU A 16 -2.87 -0.55 3.82
CA LEU A 16 -1.55 -0.67 3.19
C LEU A 16 -1.43 0.19 1.92
N GLY A 17 -2.50 0.31 1.15
CA GLY A 17 -2.60 1.24 0.01
C GLY A 17 -2.40 2.69 0.44
N LEU A 18 -3.11 3.13 1.49
CA LEU A 18 -2.95 4.47 2.07
C LEU A 18 -1.53 4.70 2.59
N ILE A 19 -0.96 3.75 3.34
CA ILE A 19 0.43 3.85 3.83
C ILE A 19 1.40 4.04 2.66
N THR A 20 1.20 3.32 1.56
CA THR A 20 2.04 3.48 0.36
C THR A 20 1.87 4.88 -0.23
N CYS A 21 0.65 5.39 -0.32
CA CYS A 21 0.38 6.75 -0.81
C CYS A 21 1.06 7.82 0.05
N PHE A 22 0.94 7.72 1.38
CA PHE A 22 1.61 8.63 2.31
C PHE A 22 3.14 8.52 2.22
N SER A 23 3.66 7.30 2.06
CA SER A 23 5.10 7.09 1.87
C SER A 23 5.58 7.72 0.57
N TYR A 24 4.79 7.64 -0.50
CA TYR A 24 5.07 8.32 -1.77
C TYR A 24 5.07 9.85 -1.61
N LEU A 25 4.08 10.41 -0.92
CA LEU A 25 4.05 11.85 -0.64
C LEU A 25 5.25 12.28 0.21
N TYR A 26 5.64 11.48 1.19
CA TYR A 26 6.82 11.73 2.00
C TYR A 26 8.10 11.75 1.14
N VAL A 27 8.29 10.74 0.29
CA VAL A 27 9.36 10.70 -0.72
C VAL A 27 9.35 11.96 -1.56
N TRP A 28 8.21 12.25 -2.20
CA TRP A 28 8.07 13.39 -3.10
C TRP A 28 8.39 14.70 -2.38
N LEU A 29 7.85 14.92 -1.18
CA LEU A 29 8.10 16.11 -0.38
C LEU A 29 9.59 16.24 0.00
N THR A 30 10.22 15.16 0.44
CA THR A 30 11.65 15.19 0.80
C THR A 30 12.53 15.51 -0.41
N TYR A 31 12.29 14.88 -1.57
CA TYR A 31 13.10 15.15 -2.76
C TYR A 31 12.79 16.49 -3.43
N ALA A 32 11.54 16.98 -3.37
CA ALA A 32 11.16 18.25 -3.98
C ALA A 32 11.61 19.48 -3.17
N PHE A 33 11.67 19.38 -1.84
CA PHE A 33 11.96 20.53 -0.97
C PHE A 33 13.30 20.44 -0.24
N MET A 34 13.91 19.25 -0.13
CA MET A 34 15.16 19.04 0.62
C MET A 34 16.28 18.51 -0.29
N GLU A 35 16.44 19.09 -1.48
CA GLU A 35 17.41 18.67 -2.53
C GLU A 35 18.85 18.41 -2.01
N SER A 36 19.25 18.99 -0.86
CA SER A 36 20.58 18.82 -0.27
C SER A 36 20.73 17.64 0.71
N MET A 37 19.63 17.01 1.15
CA MET A 37 19.68 15.79 1.96
C MET A 37 19.38 14.59 1.06
N LEU A 38 20.41 14.12 0.35
CA LEU A 38 20.40 12.88 -0.44
C LEU A 38 20.27 11.66 0.49
N SER A 39 19.15 11.58 1.19
CA SER A 39 18.83 10.52 2.14
C SER A 39 18.07 9.44 1.40
N TRP A 40 18.52 8.20 1.54
CA TRP A 40 17.85 7.04 0.98
C TRP A 40 16.63 6.60 1.81
N GLN A 41 16.48 7.17 3.02
CA GLN A 41 15.42 6.84 3.96
C GLN A 41 14.01 6.91 3.35
N PRO A 42 13.61 7.96 2.60
CA PRO A 42 12.27 8.02 2.02
C PRO A 42 12.04 6.93 0.97
N LEU A 43 13.02 6.65 0.12
CA LEU A 43 12.90 5.56 -0.86
C LEU A 43 12.77 4.20 -0.17
N VAL A 44 13.55 3.99 0.90
CA VAL A 44 13.48 2.75 1.70
C VAL A 44 12.11 2.62 2.35
N THR A 45 11.48 3.68 2.86
CA THR A 45 10.12 3.58 3.44
C THR A 45 9.07 3.23 2.40
N LEU A 46 9.17 3.75 1.17
CA LEU A 46 8.28 3.40 0.07
C LEU A 46 8.44 1.92 -0.35
N VAL A 47 9.69 1.47 -0.55
CA VAL A 47 9.98 0.08 -0.87
C VAL A 47 9.52 -0.84 0.27
N PHE A 48 9.76 -0.44 1.51
CA PHE A 48 9.30 -1.18 2.69
C PHE A 48 7.78 -1.33 2.72
N ALA A 49 7.01 -0.27 2.43
CA ALA A 49 5.56 -0.34 2.35
C ALA A 49 5.07 -1.36 1.29
N MET A 50 5.71 -1.39 0.11
CA MET A 50 5.40 -2.37 -0.94
C MET A 50 5.77 -3.80 -0.52
N VAL A 51 6.92 -3.99 0.12
CA VAL A 51 7.36 -5.29 0.63
C VAL A 51 6.41 -5.79 1.72
N VAL A 52 6.00 -4.92 2.64
CA VAL A 52 5.02 -5.25 3.69
C VAL A 52 3.69 -5.66 3.05
N PHE A 53 3.22 -4.97 2.01
CA PHE A 53 2.03 -5.38 1.26
C PHE A 53 2.16 -6.81 0.71
N PHE A 54 3.29 -7.12 0.07
CA PHE A 54 3.51 -8.44 -0.51
C PHE A 54 3.62 -9.53 0.55
N LEU A 55 4.40 -9.31 1.62
CA LEU A 55 4.60 -10.27 2.70
C LEU A 55 3.31 -10.51 3.49
N TRP A 56 2.57 -9.44 3.81
CA TRP A 56 1.29 -9.52 4.52
C TRP A 56 0.27 -10.35 3.74
N ASN A 57 0.10 -10.04 2.45
CA ASN A 57 -0.81 -10.80 1.60
C ASN A 57 -0.33 -12.23 1.37
N LYS A 58 0.98 -12.45 1.20
CA LYS A 58 1.53 -13.81 1.10
C LYS A 58 1.23 -14.63 2.35
N TRP A 59 1.41 -14.06 3.55
CA TRP A 59 1.13 -14.72 4.82
C TRP A 59 -0.37 -14.99 5.02
N LEU A 60 -1.22 -14.02 4.72
CA LEU A 60 -2.67 -14.17 4.89
C LEU A 60 -3.27 -15.15 3.87
N LEU A 61 -2.75 -15.14 2.63
CA LEU A 61 -3.20 -15.97 1.52
C LEU A 61 -2.50 -17.33 1.47
N LEU A 62 -1.47 -17.58 2.27
CA LEU A 62 -0.83 -18.90 2.38
C LEU A 62 -1.85 -20.00 2.77
N ARG A 63 -2.93 -19.62 3.46
CA ARG A 63 -4.01 -20.53 3.90
C ARG A 63 -5.22 -20.57 2.96
N GLU A 64 -5.29 -19.72 1.93
CA GLU A 64 -6.46 -19.57 1.06
C GLU A 64 -6.02 -19.65 -0.42
N ARG A 65 -6.90 -20.07 -1.34
CA ARG A 65 -6.50 -20.25 -2.75
C ARG A 65 -6.05 -18.94 -3.42
N ARG A 66 -5.16 -19.04 -4.42
CA ARG A 66 -4.63 -17.92 -5.25
C ARG A 66 -5.69 -16.94 -5.78
N LYS A 67 -6.97 -17.32 -5.83
CA LYS A 67 -8.10 -16.48 -6.28
C LYS A 67 -8.21 -15.13 -5.53
N TYR A 68 -7.80 -15.06 -4.26
CA TYR A 68 -7.91 -13.82 -3.47
C TYR A 68 -6.76 -12.84 -3.70
N TRP A 69 -5.68 -13.23 -4.38
CA TRP A 69 -4.59 -12.31 -4.74
C TRP A 69 -5.09 -11.16 -5.62
N LEU A 70 -5.96 -11.48 -6.57
CA LEU A 70 -6.54 -10.48 -7.47
C LEU A 70 -7.38 -9.46 -6.69
N GLN A 71 -8.06 -9.91 -5.63
CA GLN A 71 -8.83 -9.06 -4.73
C GLN A 71 -7.94 -8.21 -3.81
N ALA A 72 -6.77 -8.72 -3.39
CA ALA A 72 -5.77 -7.92 -2.68
C ALA A 72 -5.25 -6.76 -3.54
N VAL A 73 -4.82 -7.07 -4.77
CA VAL A 73 -4.30 -6.07 -5.71
C VAL A 73 -5.39 -5.07 -6.08
N PHE A 74 -6.62 -5.52 -6.30
CA PHE A 74 -7.72 -4.61 -6.62
C PHE A 74 -8.08 -3.68 -5.46
N SER A 75 -8.16 -4.19 -4.23
CA SER A 75 -8.45 -3.34 -3.06
C SER A 75 -7.33 -2.33 -2.80
N TYR A 76 -6.08 -2.76 -2.88
CA TYR A 76 -4.90 -1.89 -2.76
C TYR A 76 -4.84 -0.81 -3.86
N GLY A 77 -5.01 -1.23 -5.12
CA GLY A 77 -5.00 -0.33 -6.28
C GLY A 77 -6.18 0.64 -6.30
N ALA A 78 -7.38 0.18 -5.94
CA ALA A 78 -8.56 1.04 -5.81
C ALA A 78 -8.32 2.15 -4.78
N THR A 79 -7.68 1.83 -3.65
CA THR A 79 -7.33 2.85 -2.66
C THR A 79 -6.36 3.89 -3.22
N ILE A 80 -5.35 3.47 -4.00
CA ILE A 80 -4.42 4.40 -4.65
C ILE A 80 -5.17 5.30 -5.64
N VAL A 81 -6.04 4.73 -6.48
CA VAL A 81 -6.84 5.50 -7.46
C VAL A 81 -7.73 6.52 -6.76
N VAL A 82 -8.43 6.12 -5.70
CA VAL A 82 -9.26 7.02 -4.89
C VAL A 82 -8.40 8.11 -4.26
N PHE A 83 -7.25 7.76 -3.70
CA PHE A 83 -6.33 8.72 -3.11
C PHE A 83 -5.84 9.76 -4.13
N ILE A 84 -5.45 9.32 -5.33
CA ILE A 84 -5.04 10.23 -6.42
C ILE A 84 -6.19 11.15 -6.83
N TYR A 85 -7.41 10.62 -6.95
CA TYR A 85 -8.58 11.42 -7.28
C TYR A 85 -8.82 12.54 -6.25
N PHE A 86 -8.70 12.24 -4.95
CA PHE A 86 -8.81 13.24 -3.88
C PHE A 86 -7.63 14.20 -3.81
N LEU A 87 -6.43 13.78 -4.21
CA LEU A 87 -5.26 14.64 -4.20
C LEU A 87 -5.26 15.64 -5.38
N THR A 88 -5.92 15.26 -6.48
CA THR A 88 -5.97 16.05 -7.72
C THR A 88 -7.16 17.02 -7.75
N LYS A 89 -8.18 16.80 -6.91
CA LYS A 89 -9.43 17.56 -6.89
C LYS A 89 -9.61 18.29 -5.58
#